data_AF-A0AAU8SKK4-F1
#
_entry.id   AF-A0AAU8SKK4-F1
#
_cell.length_a   1.000
_cell.length_b   1.000
_cell.length_c   1.000
_cell.angle_alpha   90.00
_cell.angle_beta   90.00
_cell.angle_gamma   90.00
#
_symmetry.space_group_name_H-M   'P 1'
#
loop_
_entity.id
_entity.type
_entity.pdbx_description
1 polymer ?
#
loop_
_entity_poly.entity_id
_entity_poly.type
_entity_poly.pdbx_seq_one_letter_code
_entity_poly.pdbx_strand_id
1 'polypeptide(L)'
;MGIAAATALAQPLPPNQSTTLANPASVNCEKLGGKVVIHDGPRGQYGICAFRDGRECEEWALYRDDRCVQLDAHGWPIAQRDRKPASK
;
A
#
# COMPACT_ATOMS: atom_id res chain seq x y z
N MET A 1 59.16 13.92 -23.88
CA MET A 1 58.56 13.02 -22.88
C MET A 1 57.55 13.83 -22.09
N GLY A 2 56.26 13.51 -22.19
CA GLY A 2 55.19 14.23 -21.48
C GLY A 2 53.94 13.37 -21.49
N ILE A 3 53.80 12.55 -20.46
CA ILE A 3 52.65 11.66 -20.26
C ILE A 3 51.48 12.48 -19.70
N ALA A 4 50.55 12.88 -20.56
CA ALA A 4 49.23 13.29 -20.12
C ALA A 4 48.42 12.01 -19.85
N ALA A 5 48.44 11.56 -18.60
CA ALA A 5 47.58 10.48 -18.13
C ALA A 5 46.13 10.97 -18.14
N ALA A 6 45.34 10.48 -19.11
CA ALA A 6 43.89 10.64 -19.10
C ALA A 6 43.31 9.79 -17.96
N THR A 7 43.15 10.39 -16.79
CA THR A 7 42.39 9.79 -15.69
C THR A 7 40.91 9.78 -16.09
N ALA A 8 40.44 8.62 -16.52
CA ALA A 8 39.02 8.35 -16.69
C ALA A 8 38.32 8.59 -15.35
N LEU A 9 37.54 9.67 -15.25
CA LEU A 9 36.64 9.89 -14.13
C LEU A 9 35.58 8.79 -14.18
N ALA A 10 35.69 7.81 -13.28
CA ALA A 10 34.62 6.89 -12.97
C ALA A 10 33.42 7.71 -12.48
N GLN A 11 32.46 7.96 -13.36
CA GLN A 11 31.22 8.61 -12.97
C GLN A 11 30.45 7.66 -12.03
N PRO A 12 30.05 8.09 -10.82
CA PRO A 12 29.19 7.29 -9.98
C PRO A 12 27.86 7.04 -10.70
N LEU A 13 27.47 5.77 -10.83
CA LEU A 13 26.16 5.40 -11.33
C LEU A 13 25.09 6.11 -10.47
N PRO A 14 24.02 6.67 -11.09
CA PRO A 14 22.92 7.25 -10.32
C PRO A 14 22.43 6.21 -9.30
N PRO A 15 22.10 6.62 -8.05
CA PRO A 15 21.58 5.70 -7.06
C PRO A 15 20.40 4.98 -7.69
N ASN A 16 20.49 3.65 -7.70
CA ASN A 16 19.47 2.74 -8.21
C ASN A 16 18.10 3.25 -7.78
N GLN A 17 17.39 3.92 -8.69
CA GLN A 17 16.02 4.33 -8.46
C GLN A 17 15.23 3.03 -8.52
N SER A 18 15.17 2.34 -7.38
CA SER A 18 14.24 1.25 -7.17
C SER A 18 12.85 1.83 -7.38
N THR A 19 12.35 1.73 -8.60
CA THR A 19 10.96 1.95 -8.96
C THR A 19 10.18 0.84 -8.29
N THR A 20 9.99 0.96 -6.98
CA THR A 20 8.96 0.20 -6.27
C THR A 20 7.66 0.59 -6.94
N LEU A 21 7.12 -0.34 -7.74
CA LEU A 21 5.83 -0.16 -8.36
C LEU A 21 4.83 0.14 -7.24
N ALA A 22 4.25 1.34 -7.26
CA ALA A 22 3.31 1.74 -6.23
C ALA A 22 2.15 0.74 -6.16
N ASN A 23 1.67 0.44 -4.95
CA ASN A 23 0.52 -0.41 -4.77
C ASN A 23 -0.72 0.27 -5.42
N PRO A 24 -1.36 -0.36 -6.42
CA PRO A 24 -2.49 0.25 -7.12
C PRO A 24 -3.67 0.56 -6.19
N ALA A 25 -3.89 -0.25 -5.14
CA ALA A 25 -4.93 0.01 -4.15
C ALA A 25 -4.64 1.30 -3.35
N SER A 26 -3.38 1.47 -2.94
CA SER A 26 -2.92 2.66 -2.23
C SER A 26 -3.03 3.92 -3.11
N VAL A 27 -2.62 3.84 -4.37
CA VAL A 27 -2.80 4.94 -5.34
C VAL A 27 -4.28 5.28 -5.55
N ASN A 28 -5.16 4.28 -5.60
CA ASN A 28 -6.59 4.50 -5.71
C ASN A 28 -7.15 5.21 -4.48
N CYS A 29 -6.74 4.82 -3.27
CA CYS A 29 -7.14 5.49 -2.04
C CYS A 29 -6.80 6.99 -2.06
N GLU A 30 -5.56 7.33 -2.45
CA GLU A 30 -5.11 8.72 -2.55
C GLU A 30 -5.91 9.50 -3.61
N LYS A 31 -6.22 8.89 -4.76
CA LYS A 31 -7.07 9.48 -5.80
C LYS A 31 -8.49 9.77 -5.33
N LEU A 32 -9.04 8.95 -4.42
CA LEU A 32 -10.35 9.16 -3.80
C LEU A 32 -10.29 10.22 -2.68
N GLY A 33 -9.13 10.82 -2.42
CA GLY A 33 -8.94 11.82 -1.36
C GLY A 33 -8.78 11.22 0.03
N GLY A 34 -8.54 9.91 0.12
CA GLY A 34 -8.19 9.23 1.35
C GLY A 34 -6.68 9.23 1.62
N LYS A 35 -6.31 8.78 2.82
CA LYS A 35 -4.92 8.52 3.21
C LYS A 35 -4.77 7.04 3.49
N VAL A 36 -3.72 6.44 2.95
CA VAL A 36 -3.38 5.04 3.20
C VAL A 36 -2.78 4.90 4.59
N VAL A 37 -3.31 3.96 5.37
CA VAL A 37 -2.82 3.56 6.68
C VAL A 37 -2.58 2.06 6.64
N ILE A 38 -1.37 1.63 6.96
CA ILE A 38 -1.02 0.21 7.01
C ILE A 38 -1.15 -0.27 8.45
N HIS A 39 -1.83 -1.39 8.63
CA HIS A 39 -2.02 -2.06 9.90
C HIS A 39 -1.43 -3.45 9.85
N ASP A 40 -0.75 -3.86 10.92
CA ASP A 40 -0.38 -5.25 11.14
C ASP A 40 -1.59 -6.04 11.66
N GLY A 41 -1.85 -7.19 11.07
CA GLY A 41 -2.90 -8.12 11.49
C GLY A 41 -2.41 -9.55 11.63
N PRO A 42 -3.24 -10.45 12.18
CA PRO A 42 -2.93 -11.88 12.31
C PRO A 42 -2.60 -12.59 10.98
N ARG A 43 -3.02 -12.01 9.85
CA ARG A 43 -2.81 -12.52 8.49
C ARG A 43 -1.70 -11.79 7.71
N GLY A 44 -0.96 -10.91 8.38
CA GLY A 44 -0.02 -9.98 7.77
C GLY A 44 -0.57 -8.56 7.73
N GLN A 45 0.14 -7.69 7.01
CA GLN A 45 -0.24 -6.29 6.87
C GLN A 45 -1.43 -6.12 5.93
N TYR A 46 -2.31 -5.18 6.26
CA TYR A 46 -3.45 -4.77 5.44
C TYR A 46 -3.52 -3.25 5.36
N GLY A 47 -4.01 -2.74 4.23
CA GLY A 47 -4.16 -1.31 4.00
C GLY A 47 -5.59 -0.84 4.25
N ILE A 48 -5.70 0.28 4.96
CA ILE A 48 -6.94 1.01 5.18
C ILE A 48 -6.84 2.35 4.46
N CYS A 49 -7.88 2.68 3.72
CA CYS A 49 -8.11 4.02 3.20
C CYS A 49 -8.93 4.83 4.19
N ALA A 50 -8.28 5.78 4.86
CA ALA A 50 -8.89 6.67 5.84
C ALA A 50 -9.29 7.99 5.18
N PHE A 51 -10.58 8.32 5.26
CA PHE A 51 -11.15 9.55 4.70
C PHE A 51 -11.34 10.63 5.77
N ARG A 52 -11.40 11.89 5.35
CA ARG A 52 -11.58 13.05 6.24
C ARG A 52 -12.94 13.09 6.93
N ASP A 53 -13.93 12.39 6.38
CA ASP A 53 -15.27 12.24 6.96
C ASP A 53 -15.32 11.13 8.05
N GLY A 54 -14.19 10.50 8.35
CA GLY A 54 -14.08 9.43 9.35
C GLY A 54 -14.36 8.03 8.79
N ARG A 55 -14.65 7.87 7.50
CA ARG A 55 -14.76 6.54 6.90
C ARG A 55 -13.40 5.87 6.80
N GLU A 56 -13.36 4.60 7.16
CA GLU A 56 -12.19 3.74 7.06
C GLU A 56 -12.57 2.49 6.27
N CYS A 57 -11.96 2.30 5.11
CA CYS A 57 -12.31 1.24 4.17
C CYS A 57 -11.06 0.45 3.78
N GLU A 58 -11.16 -0.87 3.71
CA GLU A 58 -10.07 -1.72 3.21
C GLU A 58 -9.71 -1.34 1.76
N GLU A 59 -8.41 -1.09 1.49
CA GLU A 59 -7.96 -0.47 0.25
C GLU A 59 -8.19 -1.36 -0.99
N TRP A 60 -8.08 -2.69 -0.85
CA TRP A 60 -8.27 -3.61 -1.97
C TRP A 60 -9.74 -3.80 -2.32
N ALA A 61 -10.65 -3.81 -1.35
CA ALA A 61 -12.09 -3.85 -1.56
C ALA A 61 -12.57 -2.57 -2.26
N LEU A 62 -12.03 -1.40 -1.88
CA LEU A 62 -12.28 -0.17 -2.60
C LEU A 62 -11.75 -0.25 -4.04
N TYR A 63 -10.52 -0.73 -4.24
CA TYR A 63 -9.92 -0.78 -5.58
C TYR A 63 -10.60 -1.77 -6.52
N ARG A 64 -10.99 -2.96 -6.05
CA ARG A 64 -11.53 -4.04 -6.89
C ARG A 64 -13.04 -3.99 -7.05
N ASP A 65 -13.74 -3.66 -5.97
CA ASP A 65 -15.19 -3.78 -5.90
C ASP A 65 -15.89 -2.41 -5.81
N ASP A 66 -15.15 -1.32 -5.66
CA ASP A 66 -15.70 0.02 -5.34
C ASP A 66 -16.57 0.00 -4.06
N ARG A 67 -16.25 -0.91 -3.14
CA ARG A 67 -16.97 -1.10 -1.88
C ARG A 67 -16.12 -0.70 -0.69
N CYS A 68 -16.70 0.11 0.19
CA CYS A 68 -16.12 0.36 1.49
C CYS A 68 -16.38 -0.83 2.43
N VAL A 69 -15.35 -1.63 2.70
CA VAL A 69 -15.39 -2.71 3.68
C VAL A 69 -14.64 -2.27 4.93
N GLN A 70 -15.35 -2.12 6.05
CA GLN A 70 -14.71 -1.83 7.33
C GLN A 70 -14.17 -3.12 7.95
N LEU A 71 -12.94 -3.05 8.48
CA LEU A 71 -12.29 -4.17 9.16
C LEU A 71 -12.26 -3.94 10.67
N ASP A 72 -12.35 -5.02 11.43
CA ASP A 72 -12.05 -4.99 12.86
C ASP A 72 -10.53 -4.93 13.12
N ALA A 73 -10.14 -4.85 14.39
CA ALA A 73 -8.74 -4.80 14.82
C ALA A 73 -7.90 -6.02 14.39
N HIS A 74 -8.54 -7.11 13.94
CA HIS A 74 -7.89 -8.32 13.47
C HIS A 74 -7.90 -8.44 11.94
N GLY A 75 -8.36 -7.41 11.23
CA GLY A 75 -8.41 -7.40 9.76
C GLY A 75 -9.58 -8.18 9.16
N TRP A 76 -10.66 -8.43 9.92
CA TRP A 76 -11.85 -9.12 9.41
C TRP A 76 -12.99 -8.16 9.08
N PRO A 77 -13.77 -8.41 8.00
CA PRO A 77 -14.92 -7.57 7.68
C PRO A 77 -15.96 -7.51 8.82
N ILE A 78 -16.22 -6.31 9.33
CA ILE A 78 -17.18 -6.11 10.44
C ILE A 78 -18.58 -6.58 10.03
N ALA A 79 -19.00 -6.28 8.80
CA ALA A 79 -20.29 -6.71 8.25
C ALA A 79 -20.45 -8.24 8.11
N GLN A 80 -19.38 -9.03 8.29
CA GLN A 80 -19.42 -10.49 8.28
C GLN A 80 -19.27 -11.14 9.66
N ARG A 81 -19.02 -10.38 10.74
CA ARG A 81 -18.90 -10.96 12.10
C ARG A 81 -20.18 -11.65 12.57
N ASP A 82 -21.35 -11.18 12.13
CA ASP A 82 -22.65 -11.78 12.47
C ASP A 82 -22.95 -13.03 11.64
N ARG A 83 -22.20 -13.27 10.55
CA ARG A 83 -22.29 -14.48 9.75
C ARG A 83 -21.25 -15.47 10.27
N LYS A 84 -21.57 -16.14 11.38
CA LYS A 84 -20.81 -17.29 11.89
C LYS A 84 -20.39 -18.18 10.70
N PRO A 85 -19.10 -18.33 10.37
CA PRO A 85 -18.70 -19.31 9.38
C PRO A 85 -19.10 -20.68 9.92
N ALA A 86 -19.86 -21.44 9.12
CA ALA A 86 -20.17 -22.82 9.44
C ALA A 86 -18.85 -23.59 9.49
N SER A 87 -18.38 -23.90 10.71
CA SER A 87 -17.38 -24.93 10.94
C SER A 87 -17.88 -26.20 10.24
N LYS A 88 -17.12 -26.68 9.24
CA LYS A 88 -17.16 -28.09 8.85
C LYS A 88 -16.23 -28.86 9.76
#